data_AF-A0A7Y2JYW5-F1
#
_entry.id   AF-A0A7Y2JYW5-F1
#
_cell.length_a   1.000
_cell.length_b   1.000
_cell.length_c   1.000
_cell.angle_alpha   90.00
_cell.angle_beta   90.00
_cell.angle_gamma   90.00
#
_symmetry.space_group_name_H-M   'P 1'
#
loop_
_entity.id
_entity.type
_entity.pdbx_description
1 polymer ?
#
loop_
_entity_poly.entity_id
_entity_poly.type
_entity_poly.pdbx_seq_one_letter_code
_entity_poly.pdbx_strand_id
1 'polypeptide(L)'
;MEMLSRLFGPRRRKNQDEIAGRAAHIVVQVLFDVGADRFLNGSIRLDRQFRLRFYAVPPHATTDTLATLPLVELDEARVFRAHVQGARLDTATVGRHAPFLVDGLMRELRARSPALCALPAARSRKPVAAWDG
;
A
#
# COMPACT_ATOMS: atom_id res chain seq x y z
N MET A 1 -21.06 -29.03 -30.26
CA MET A 1 -20.54 -28.89 -28.88
C MET A 1 -19.13 -28.36 -29.01
N GLU A 2 -18.88 -27.11 -28.60
CA GLU A 2 -17.56 -26.49 -28.29
C GLU A 2 -17.77 -24.97 -28.39
N MET A 3 -17.71 -24.24 -27.28
CA MET A 3 -17.32 -22.81 -27.17
C MET A 3 -17.60 -22.29 -25.74
N LEU A 4 -16.82 -22.76 -24.76
CA LEU A 4 -16.79 -22.22 -23.39
C LEU A 4 -15.37 -21.79 -22.98
N SER A 5 -14.62 -21.21 -23.90
CA SER A 5 -13.22 -20.79 -23.70
C SER A 5 -13.01 -19.29 -23.92
N ARG A 6 -13.85 -18.45 -23.28
CA ARG A 6 -13.72 -16.98 -23.34
C ARG A 6 -13.81 -16.23 -22.01
N LEU A 7 -13.68 -16.91 -20.86
CA LEU A 7 -13.80 -16.25 -19.53
C LEU A 7 -12.53 -16.29 -18.65
N PHE A 8 -11.37 -16.60 -19.23
CA PHE A 8 -10.07 -16.41 -18.58
C PHE A 8 -9.19 -15.42 -19.35
N GLY A 9 -9.64 -14.16 -19.47
CA GLY A 9 -8.68 -13.08 -19.66
C GLY A 9 -7.66 -13.13 -18.52
N PRO A 10 -6.36 -12.91 -18.77
CA PRO A 10 -5.33 -13.07 -17.75
C PRO A 10 -5.68 -12.16 -16.57
N ARG A 11 -6.12 -12.78 -15.46
CA ARG A 11 -6.31 -12.12 -14.17
C ARG A 11 -5.01 -11.35 -13.92
N ARG A 12 -5.02 -10.01 -14.09
CA ARG A 12 -3.83 -9.17 -13.89
C ARG A 12 -3.30 -9.51 -12.51
N ARG A 13 -2.20 -10.26 -12.45
CA ARG A 13 -1.59 -10.64 -11.18
C ARG A 13 -1.03 -9.35 -10.60
N LYS A 14 -1.61 -8.91 -9.49
CA LYS A 14 -1.08 -7.81 -8.69
C LYS A 14 0.33 -8.19 -8.24
N ASN A 15 1.23 -7.22 -8.28
CA ASN A 15 2.61 -7.38 -7.82
C ASN A 15 2.84 -6.48 -6.60
N GLN A 16 3.90 -6.75 -5.85
CA GLN A 16 4.21 -5.95 -4.67
C GLN A 16 4.45 -4.47 -5.01
N ASP A 17 5.06 -4.21 -6.17
CA ASP A 17 5.27 -2.86 -6.71
C ASP A 17 3.96 -2.07 -6.91
N GLU A 18 2.91 -2.71 -7.44
CA GLU A 18 1.60 -2.06 -7.60
C GLU A 18 0.96 -1.72 -6.25
N ILE A 19 1.22 -2.54 -5.23
CA ILE A 19 0.72 -2.30 -3.86
C ILE A 19 1.52 -1.18 -3.20
N ALA A 20 2.84 -1.14 -3.40
CA ALA A 20 3.70 -0.06 -2.92
C ALA A 20 3.33 1.29 -3.56
N GLY A 21 3.09 1.31 -4.88
CA GLY A 21 2.60 2.50 -5.58
C GLY A 21 1.25 2.97 -5.03
N ARG A 22 0.34 2.03 -4.71
CA ARG A 22 -0.93 2.38 -4.06
C ARG A 22 -0.76 2.89 -2.64
N ALA A 23 0.16 2.32 -1.87
CA ALA A 23 0.52 2.80 -0.54
C ALA A 23 1.02 4.25 -0.61
N ALA A 24 1.94 4.56 -1.54
CA ALA A 24 2.44 5.92 -1.74
C ALA A 24 1.31 6.91 -2.06
N HIS A 25 0.40 6.55 -2.96
CA HIS A 25 -0.75 7.39 -3.28
C HIS A 25 -1.64 7.65 -2.06
N ILE A 26 -1.92 6.63 -1.24
CA ILE A 26 -2.75 6.78 -0.05
C ILE A 26 -2.05 7.66 0.99
N VAL A 27 -0.75 7.43 1.25
CA VAL A 27 0.03 8.24 2.21
C VAL A 27 -0.02 9.70 1.82
N VAL A 28 0.35 10.03 0.58
CA VAL A 28 0.37 11.42 0.10
C VAL A 28 -1.03 12.04 0.14
N GLN A 29 -2.04 11.34 -0.39
CA GLN A 29 -3.41 11.86 -0.44
C GLN A 29 -3.96 12.12 0.97
N VAL A 30 -3.82 11.18 1.91
CA VAL A 30 -4.37 11.33 3.26
C VAL A 30 -3.63 12.40 4.05
N LEU A 31 -2.30 12.51 3.87
CA LEU A 31 -1.52 13.57 4.50
C LEU A 31 -2.02 14.97 4.10
N PHE A 32 -2.39 15.18 2.83
CA PHE A 32 -2.91 16.46 2.36
C PHE A 32 -4.39 16.69 2.69
N ASP A 33 -5.23 15.67 2.55
CA ASP A 33 -6.70 15.80 2.68
C ASP A 33 -7.16 15.78 4.14
N VAL A 34 -6.54 14.93 4.96
CA VAL A 34 -6.95 14.64 6.34
C VAL A 34 -5.99 15.25 7.36
N GLY A 35 -4.73 15.45 6.98
CA GLY A 35 -3.68 16.03 7.81
C GLY A 35 -2.83 14.99 8.54
N ALA A 36 -1.62 15.41 8.92
CA ALA A 36 -0.60 14.53 9.51
C ALA A 36 -1.03 13.89 10.85
N ASP A 37 -1.65 14.65 11.75
CA ASP A 37 -2.03 14.11 13.07
C ASP A 37 -3.08 12.99 12.94
N ARG A 38 -4.15 13.22 12.17
CA ARG A 38 -5.17 12.20 11.93
C ARG A 38 -4.64 11.01 11.14
N PHE A 39 -3.73 11.24 10.20
CA PHE A 39 -3.02 10.16 9.52
C PHE A 39 -2.27 9.28 10.52
N LEU A 40 -1.45 9.89 11.38
CA LEU A 40 -0.59 9.17 12.34
C LEU A 40 -1.38 8.39 13.42
N ASN A 41 -2.56 8.87 13.80
CA ASN A 41 -3.46 8.18 14.72
C ASN A 41 -4.38 7.15 14.02
N GLY A 42 -4.32 7.05 12.69
CA GLY A 42 -5.13 6.14 11.90
C GLY A 42 -4.52 4.76 11.71
N SER A 43 -5.12 3.98 10.81
CA SER A 43 -4.70 2.63 10.46
C SER A 43 -4.81 2.39 8.96
N ILE A 44 -3.91 1.57 8.43
CA ILE A 44 -3.97 1.05 7.06
C ILE A 44 -4.44 -0.41 7.12
N ARG A 45 -5.43 -0.75 6.30
CA ARG A 45 -5.92 -2.11 6.13
C ARG A 45 -5.63 -2.62 4.74
N LEU A 46 -5.19 -3.88 4.67
CA LEU A 46 -5.05 -4.66 3.45
C LEU A 46 -6.12 -5.77 3.44
N ASP A 47 -6.98 -5.79 2.42
CA ASP A 47 -8.00 -6.84 2.24
C ASP A 47 -7.49 -8.02 1.38
N ARG A 48 -8.27 -9.10 1.28
CA ARG A 48 -7.95 -10.30 0.46
C ARG A 48 -7.82 -10.03 -1.03
N GLN A 49 -8.41 -8.95 -1.53
CA GLN A 49 -8.24 -8.46 -2.88
C GLN A 49 -7.00 -7.58 -3.03
N PHE A 50 -6.14 -7.47 -2.02
CA PHE A 50 -4.96 -6.60 -1.96
C PHE A 50 -5.30 -5.13 -2.22
N ARG A 51 -6.40 -4.63 -1.65
CA ARG A 51 -6.75 -3.20 -1.68
C ARG A 51 -6.33 -2.58 -0.35
N LEU A 52 -5.55 -1.52 -0.45
CA LEU A 52 -5.17 -0.70 0.69
C LEU A 52 -6.24 0.36 0.95
N ARG A 53 -6.60 0.52 2.22
CA ARG A 53 -7.54 1.54 2.68
C ARG A 53 -7.05 2.17 3.97
N PHE A 54 -7.15 3.48 4.06
CA PHE A 54 -6.90 4.23 5.29
C PHE A 54 -8.19 4.37 6.10
N TYR A 55 -8.05 4.29 7.42
CA TYR A 55 -9.10 4.50 8.38
C TYR A 55 -8.57 5.43 9.48
N ALA A 56 -9.21 6.59 9.66
CA ALA A 56 -8.84 7.53 10.72
C ALA A 56 -9.18 7.00 12.13
N VAL A 57 -10.06 6.02 12.21
CA VAL A 57 -10.47 5.33 13.44
C VAL A 57 -10.22 3.83 13.23
N PRO A 58 -9.78 3.07 14.25
CA PRO A 58 -9.51 1.64 14.10
C PRO A 58 -10.70 0.90 13.46
N PRO A 59 -10.52 0.27 12.28
CA PRO A 59 -11.61 -0.43 11.63
C PRO A 59 -11.95 -1.71 12.41
N HIS A 60 -13.23 -2.08 12.46
CA HIS A 60 -13.64 -3.37 12.98
C HIS A 60 -12.95 -4.51 12.21
N ALA A 61 -12.56 -5.56 12.94
CA ALA A 61 -12.00 -6.76 12.35
C ALA A 61 -13.05 -7.40 11.42
N THR A 62 -12.71 -7.51 10.13
CA THR A 62 -13.54 -8.22 9.15
C THR A 62 -12.82 -9.48 8.69
N THR A 63 -13.56 -10.56 8.43
CA THR A 63 -13.03 -11.85 7.93
C THR A 63 -12.26 -11.72 6.61
N ASP A 64 -12.47 -10.64 5.86
CA ASP A 64 -11.78 -10.34 4.61
C ASP A 64 -10.46 -9.57 4.78
N THR A 65 -9.98 -9.39 6.02
CA THR A 65 -8.74 -8.67 6.30
C THR A 65 -7.53 -9.59 6.18
N LEU A 66 -6.52 -9.18 5.41
CA LEU A 66 -5.21 -9.84 5.40
C LEU A 66 -4.28 -9.25 6.47
N ALA A 67 -4.28 -7.92 6.61
CA ALA A 67 -3.49 -7.24 7.62
C ALA A 67 -4.13 -5.89 7.99
N THR A 68 -4.01 -5.51 9.25
CA THR A 68 -4.26 -4.15 9.74
C THR A 68 -3.01 -3.65 10.42
N LEU A 69 -2.59 -2.43 10.08
CA LEU A 69 -1.45 -1.77 10.67
C LEU A 69 -1.89 -0.41 11.22
N PRO A 70 -1.93 -0.25 12.56
CA PRO A 70 -2.00 1.05 13.19
C PRO A 70 -0.74 1.85 12.83
N LEU A 71 -0.91 3.09 12.33
CA LEU A 71 0.23 3.88 11.87
C LEU A 71 1.12 4.34 13.02
N VAL A 72 0.60 4.38 14.25
CA VAL A 72 1.38 4.64 15.47
C VAL A 72 2.41 3.55 15.80
N GLU A 73 2.24 2.34 15.25
CA GLU A 73 3.19 1.23 15.41
C GLU A 73 4.39 1.33 14.46
N LEU A 74 4.33 2.20 13.44
CA LEU A 74 5.46 2.43 12.55
C LEU A 74 6.49 3.35 13.20
N ASP A 75 7.73 2.89 13.31
CA ASP A 75 8.83 3.74 13.78
C ASP A 75 9.05 4.95 12.85
N GLU A 76 8.88 4.78 11.55
CA GLU A 76 8.93 5.87 10.57
C GLU A 76 7.84 6.93 10.82
N ALA A 77 6.68 6.53 11.33
CA ALA A 77 5.60 7.44 11.70
C ALA A 77 5.95 8.26 12.94
N ARG A 78 6.67 7.69 13.91
CA ARG A 78 7.19 8.43 15.07
C ARG A 78 8.20 9.50 14.66
N VAL A 79 9.12 9.15 13.77
CA VAL A 79 10.10 10.09 13.21
C VAL A 79 9.38 11.20 12.45
N PHE A 80 8.44 10.86 11.56
CA PHE A 80 7.66 11.85 10.84
C PHE A 80 6.88 12.78 11.78
N ARG A 81 6.27 12.23 12.85
CA ARG A 81 5.56 13.02 13.87
C ARG A 81 6.45 14.09 14.49
N ALA A 82 7.71 13.77 14.80
CA ALA A 82 8.64 14.74 15.37
C ALA A 82 8.95 15.90 14.40
N HIS A 83 8.90 15.67 13.09
CA HIS A 83 9.19 16.68 12.07
C HIS A 83 7.98 17.59 11.77
N VAL A 84 6.77 17.06 11.89
CA VAL A 84 5.54 17.81 11.59
C VAL A 84 4.89 18.42 12.83
N GLN A 85 5.37 18.11 14.04
CA GLN A 85 4.93 18.78 15.26
C GLN A 85 5.34 20.26 15.24
N GLY A 86 4.34 21.14 15.17
CA GLY A 86 4.53 22.61 15.20
C GLY A 86 4.81 23.27 13.85
N ALA A 87 4.98 22.50 12.78
CA ALA A 87 5.16 23.01 11.42
C ALA A 87 3.91 22.77 10.57
N ARG A 88 3.59 23.71 9.66
CA ARG A 88 2.58 23.44 8.62
C ARG A 88 3.12 22.36 7.70
N LEU A 89 2.29 21.36 7.43
CA LEU A 89 2.63 20.32 6.47
C LEU A 89 2.69 20.93 5.06
N ASP A 90 3.87 20.94 4.46
CA ASP A 90 4.11 21.40 3.10
C ASP A 90 4.53 20.27 2.16
N THR A 91 4.46 20.53 0.86
CA THR A 91 4.75 19.54 -0.18
C THR A 91 6.19 19.04 -0.17
N ALA A 92 7.16 19.87 0.23
CA ALA A 92 8.56 19.44 0.31
C ALA A 92 8.76 18.47 1.49
N THR A 93 8.14 18.76 2.64
CA THR A 93 8.12 17.87 3.80
C THR A 93 7.46 16.53 3.45
N VAL A 94 6.28 16.55 2.82
CA VAL A 94 5.61 15.30 2.38
C VAL A 94 6.47 14.54 1.37
N GLY A 95 7.03 15.21 0.36
CA GLY A 95 7.87 14.57 -0.66
C GLY A 95 9.12 13.92 -0.09
N ARG A 96 9.72 14.52 0.95
CA ARG A 96 10.88 13.97 1.64
C ARG A 96 10.54 12.75 2.50
N HIS A 97 9.42 12.78 3.23
CA HIS A 97 9.14 11.78 4.26
C HIS A 97 8.18 10.67 3.83
N ALA A 98 7.32 10.90 2.84
CA ALA A 98 6.38 9.89 2.35
C ALA A 98 7.06 8.60 1.84
N PRO A 99 8.21 8.64 1.15
CA PRO A 99 8.91 7.41 0.74
C PRO A 99 9.29 6.51 1.93
N PHE A 100 9.76 7.09 3.03
CA PHE A 100 10.11 6.34 4.25
C PHE A 100 8.87 5.73 4.91
N LEU A 101 7.77 6.48 4.99
CA LEU A 101 6.50 5.97 5.50
C LEU A 101 5.98 4.79 4.66
N VAL A 102 6.14 4.86 3.34
CA VAL A 102 5.72 3.79 2.42
C VAL A 102 6.59 2.55 2.58
N ASP A 103 7.91 2.72 2.72
CA ASP A 103 8.83 1.59 2.94
C ASP A 103 8.50 0.86 4.26
N GLY A 104 8.38 1.61 5.36
CA GLY A 104 7.99 1.06 6.66
C GLY A 104 6.63 0.37 6.62
N LEU A 105 5.64 1.00 5.97
CA LEU A 105 4.31 0.42 5.77
C LEU A 105 4.39 -0.91 4.99
N MET A 106 5.13 -0.95 3.88
CA MET A 106 5.26 -2.16 3.08
C MET A 106 6.04 -3.25 3.82
N ARG A 107 7.06 -2.91 4.61
CA ARG A 107 7.79 -3.84 5.47
C ARG A 107 6.85 -4.52 6.47
N GLU A 108 6.09 -3.73 7.22
CA GLU A 108 5.14 -4.25 8.21
C GLU A 108 4.00 -5.06 7.58
N LEU A 109 3.45 -4.60 6.46
CA LEU A 109 2.41 -5.34 5.76
C LEU A 109 2.90 -6.70 5.25
N ARG A 110 4.16 -6.79 4.78
CA ARG A 110 4.77 -8.06 4.36
C ARG A 110 4.98 -9.00 5.55
N ALA A 111 5.43 -8.47 6.69
CA ALA A 111 5.62 -9.25 7.91
C ALA A 111 4.29 -9.81 8.45
N ARG A 112 3.19 -9.06 8.32
CA ARG A 112 1.86 -9.44 8.82
C ARG A 112 1.02 -10.24 7.82
N SER A 113 1.39 -10.27 6.53
CA SER A 113 0.62 -10.94 5.48
C SER A 113 1.48 -11.89 4.63
N PRO A 114 1.45 -13.21 4.89
CA PRO A 114 2.15 -14.18 4.06
C PRO A 114 1.61 -14.17 2.61
N ALA A 115 0.33 -13.85 2.42
CA ALA A 115 -0.28 -13.72 1.10
C ALA A 115 0.33 -12.56 0.29
N LEU A 116 0.73 -11.46 0.95
CA LEU A 116 1.43 -10.35 0.29
C LEU A 116 2.86 -10.75 -0.08
N CYS A 117 3.56 -11.46 0.82
CA CYS A 117 4.92 -11.93 0.57
C CYS A 117 4.99 -12.92 -0.61
N ALA A 118 3.93 -13.70 -0.83
CA ALA A 118 3.83 -14.64 -1.95
C ALA A 118 3.62 -13.97 -3.32
N LEU A 119 3.32 -12.67 -3.38
CA LEU A 119 3.19 -11.96 -4.65
C LEU A 119 4.55 -11.70 -5.30
N PRO A 120 4.64 -11.64 -6.64
CA PRO A 120 5.87 -11.27 -7.33
C PRO A 120 6.30 -9.86 -6.92
N ALA A 121 7.60 -9.67 -6.67
CA ALA A 121 8.15 -8.37 -6.26
C ALA A 121 7.86 -7.28 -7.32
N ALA A 122 8.16 -7.59 -8.57
CA ALA A 122 7.90 -6.73 -9.72
C ALA A 122 7.07 -7.48 -10.76
N ARG A 123 6.36 -6.71 -11.60
CA ARG A 123 5.71 -7.27 -12.78
C ARG A 123 6.79 -7.90 -13.66
N SER A 124 6.76 -9.21 -13.83
CA SER A 124 7.56 -9.87 -14.86
C SER A 124 7.10 -9.34 -16.21
N ARG A 125 7.89 -8.42 -16.79
CA ARG A 125 7.76 -8.04 -18.20
C ARG A 125 8.05 -9.30 -18.98
N LYS A 126 7.02 -10.01 -19.45
CA LYS A 126 7.20 -11.09 -20.42
C LYS A 126 8.04 -10.49 -21.56
N PRO A 127 9.21 -11.06 -21.91
CA PRO A 127 9.86 -10.66 -23.14
C PRO A 127 8.85 -10.94 -24.24
N VAL A 128 8.51 -9.90 -25.01
CA VAL A 128 7.86 -10.10 -26.29
C VAL A 128 8.85 -10.96 -27.08
N ALA A 129 8.46 -12.21 -27.37
CA ALA A 129 9.22 -13.04 -28.27
C ALA A 129 9.25 -12.28 -29.59
N ALA A 130 10.41 -11.71 -29.93
CA ALA A 130 10.70 -11.27 -31.27
C ALA A 130 10.60 -12.51 -32.15
N TRP A 131 9.49 -12.65 -32.85
CA TRP A 131 9.40 -13.49 -34.04
C TRP A 131 10.08 -12.68 -35.13
N ASP A 132 11.32 -13.04 -35.44
CA ASP A 132 11.93 -12.70 -36.72
C ASP A 132 11.74 -13.92 -37.62
N GLY A 133 11.13 -13.68 -38.78
CA GLY A 133 10.71 -14.69 -39.74
C GLY A 133 11.77 -15.07 -40.75
#